data_AF-A0A2N9LFY5-F1
#
_entry.id   AF-A0A2N9LFY5-F1
#
_cell.length_a   1.000
_cell.length_b   1.000
_cell.length_c   1.000
_cell.angle_alpha   90.00
_cell.angle_beta   90.00
_cell.angle_gamma   90.00
#
_symmetry.space_group_name_H-M   'P 1'
#
loop_
_entity.id
_entity.type
_entity.pdbx_description
1 polymer ?
#
loop_
_entity_poly.entity_id
_entity_poly.type
_entity_poly.pdbx_seq_one_letter_code
_entity_poly.pdbx_strand_id
1 'polypeptide(L)'
;MFTLDAGFHLNNIRRVADHLSGKLPERVELRTKDDFQVNERCRNCHQGEYAAWASSSHSATYAQIFLDKKHNSQQHLMDDCLRCHAMHFQGGIRDLVAPIDSTGPWRLLKPELAGRPVIPCLTCHQMHRQGMPLARPAVKAANASATEEIARPSLALFDRRELDHVPLGSLSLPQMHQGARGVKISPDTRQALCYQCHAPLASLEVGSGDDRTPMGVHEGLSCLSCHGNHGQTTRASCMNCHPRLSNCGLNVETMDTTFRATTSPHNIHFVKCTDCHTKGVPARKADRQVGSRQVGSGQAGK
;
A
#
# COMPACT_ATOMS: atom_id res chain seq x y z
N MET A 1 1.66 25.81 -27.56
CA MET A 1 1.87 24.38 -27.84
C MET A 1 0.63 23.88 -28.59
N PHE A 2 0.67 23.79 -29.91
CA PHE A 2 -0.45 23.32 -30.73
C PHE A 2 -0.08 21.95 -31.29
N THR A 3 -0.80 20.91 -30.88
CA THR A 3 -0.68 19.58 -31.49
C THR A 3 -1.42 19.58 -32.82
N LEU A 4 -0.88 18.93 -33.85
CA LEU A 4 -1.53 18.71 -35.14
C LEU A 4 -2.20 17.33 -35.24
N ASP A 5 -2.25 16.60 -34.13
CA ASP A 5 -2.88 15.28 -34.08
C ASP A 5 -4.39 15.40 -34.37
N ALA A 6 -4.82 14.89 -35.51
CA ALA A 6 -6.21 14.97 -35.94
C ALA A 6 -7.16 14.26 -34.95
N GLY A 7 -6.69 13.17 -34.32
CA GLY A 7 -7.45 12.44 -33.31
C GLY A 7 -7.72 13.26 -32.05
N PHE A 8 -6.76 14.07 -31.60
CA PHE A 8 -6.91 15.00 -30.50
C PHE A 8 -7.99 16.05 -30.78
N HIS A 9 -7.95 16.69 -31.94
CA HIS A 9 -8.92 17.73 -32.30
C HIS A 9 -10.32 17.17 -32.48
N LEU A 10 -10.47 16.03 -33.17
CA LEU A 10 -11.75 15.36 -33.34
C LEU A 10 -12.38 14.95 -32.00
N ASN A 11 -11.58 14.42 -31.05
CA ASN A 11 -12.07 14.06 -29.73
C ASN A 11 -12.51 15.29 -28.91
N ASN A 12 -11.78 16.40 -28.98
CA ASN A 12 -12.16 17.62 -28.28
C ASN A 12 -13.44 18.24 -28.86
N ILE A 13 -13.56 18.30 -30.18
CA ILE A 13 -14.79 18.78 -30.86
C ILE A 13 -15.98 17.92 -30.44
N ARG A 14 -15.82 16.59 -30.43
CA ARG A 14 -16.87 15.67 -30.00
C ARG A 14 -17.29 15.90 -28.53
N ARG A 15 -16.32 16.07 -27.62
CA ARG A 15 -16.60 16.37 -26.20
C ARG A 15 -17.34 17.69 -26.02
N VAL A 16 -16.97 18.72 -26.78
CA VAL A 16 -17.68 20.01 -26.78
C VAL A 16 -19.10 19.84 -27.30
N ALA A 17 -19.29 19.10 -28.39
CA ALA A 17 -20.62 18.81 -28.93
C ALA A 17 -21.49 18.00 -27.95
N ASP A 18 -20.92 17.00 -27.28
CA ASP A 18 -21.60 16.20 -26.25
C ASP A 18 -21.97 17.06 -25.03
N HIS A 19 -21.09 17.97 -24.60
CA HIS A 19 -21.38 18.95 -23.54
C HIS A 19 -22.50 19.92 -23.91
N LEU A 20 -22.44 20.51 -25.10
CA LEU A 20 -23.46 21.45 -25.59
C LEU A 20 -24.82 20.77 -25.85
N SER A 21 -24.82 19.49 -26.21
CA SER A 21 -26.05 18.73 -26.46
C SER A 21 -26.61 18.04 -25.20
N GLY A 22 -25.99 18.24 -24.03
CA GLY A 22 -26.40 17.59 -22.80
C GLY A 22 -26.23 16.06 -22.81
N LYS A 23 -25.47 15.52 -23.76
CA LYS A 23 -25.19 14.08 -23.93
C LYS A 23 -23.91 13.65 -23.21
N LEU A 24 -23.56 14.33 -22.14
CA LEU A 24 -22.46 13.87 -21.31
C LEU A 24 -22.93 12.64 -20.53
N PRO A 25 -22.13 11.56 -20.50
CA PRO A 25 -22.39 10.51 -19.54
C PRO A 25 -22.36 11.13 -18.14
N GLU A 26 -23.30 10.71 -17.29
CA GLU A 26 -23.40 11.17 -15.89
C GLU A 26 -22.08 10.96 -15.13
N ARG A 27 -21.27 9.99 -15.58
CA ARG A 27 -19.94 9.68 -15.05
C ARG A 27 -18.89 9.58 -16.17
N VAL A 28 -17.79 10.30 -16.03
CA VAL A 28 -16.63 10.18 -16.94
C VAL A 28 -15.73 9.07 -16.42
N GLU A 29 -15.77 7.91 -17.09
CA GLU A 29 -15.00 6.73 -16.69
C GLU A 29 -13.71 6.57 -17.51
N LEU A 30 -12.64 6.13 -16.86
CA LEU A 30 -11.42 5.68 -17.54
C LEU A 30 -11.58 4.21 -17.93
N ARG A 31 -11.40 3.88 -19.21
CA ARG A 31 -11.34 2.48 -19.64
C ARG A 31 -10.06 1.84 -19.14
N THR A 32 -10.03 0.51 -18.97
CA THR A 32 -8.84 -0.24 -18.54
C THR A 32 -7.58 0.09 -19.37
N LYS A 33 -7.74 0.25 -20.69
CA LYS A 33 -6.60 0.61 -21.56
C LYS A 33 -6.09 2.04 -21.36
N ASP A 34 -6.97 2.95 -20.96
CA ASP A 34 -6.62 4.36 -20.76
C ASP A 34 -5.86 4.51 -19.43
N ASP A 35 -6.20 3.71 -18.42
CA ASP A 35 -5.47 3.63 -17.15
C ASP A 35 -3.99 3.23 -17.37
N PHE A 36 -3.71 2.21 -18.18
CA PHE A 36 -2.32 1.85 -18.50
C PHE A 36 -1.56 2.98 -19.22
N GLN A 37 -2.24 3.73 -20.10
CA GLN A 37 -1.62 4.88 -20.76
C GLN A 37 -1.33 6.00 -19.77
N VAL A 38 -2.22 6.22 -18.79
CA VAL A 38 -1.98 7.19 -17.71
C VAL A 38 -0.78 6.76 -16.88
N ASN A 39 -0.67 5.48 -16.52
CA ASN A 39 0.46 4.95 -15.77
C ASN A 39 1.81 5.22 -16.47
N GLU A 40 1.90 5.01 -17.78
CA GLU A 40 3.09 5.36 -18.57
C GLU A 40 3.33 6.87 -18.68
N ARG A 41 2.27 7.69 -18.69
CA ARG A 41 2.44 9.16 -18.66
C ARG A 41 3.00 9.63 -17.32
N CYS A 42 2.57 9.03 -16.21
CA CYS A 42 3.12 9.31 -14.88
C CYS A 42 4.64 9.06 -14.86
N ARG A 43 5.11 7.97 -15.47
CA ARG A 43 6.54 7.63 -15.58
C ARG A 43 7.38 8.74 -16.19
N ASN A 44 6.87 9.47 -17.18
CA ASN A 44 7.65 10.48 -17.91
C ASN A 44 8.20 11.57 -17.00
N CYS A 45 7.45 11.94 -15.95
CA CYS A 45 7.88 12.94 -14.96
C CYS A 45 8.25 12.32 -13.60
N HIS A 46 7.61 11.22 -13.20
CA HIS A 46 7.82 10.55 -11.91
C HIS A 46 8.69 9.30 -12.04
N GLN A 47 9.83 9.43 -12.71
CA GLN A 47 10.71 8.30 -13.06
C GLN A 47 11.19 7.51 -11.84
N GLY A 48 11.58 8.20 -10.75
CA GLY A 48 12.04 7.55 -9.52
C GLY A 48 10.95 6.77 -8.81
N GLU A 49 9.75 7.35 -8.68
CA GLU A 49 8.59 6.68 -8.06
C GLU A 49 8.13 5.50 -8.89
N TYR A 50 8.10 5.65 -10.22
CA TYR A 50 7.79 4.57 -11.13
C TYR A 50 8.81 3.43 -11.04
N ALA A 51 10.12 3.74 -11.00
CA ALA A 51 11.16 2.72 -10.86
C ALA A 51 11.04 1.97 -9.53
N ALA A 52 10.77 2.69 -8.44
CA ALA A 52 10.52 2.08 -7.14
C ALA A 52 9.30 1.15 -7.18
N TRP A 53 8.14 1.64 -7.66
CA TRP A 53 6.93 0.84 -7.84
C TRP A 53 7.16 -0.39 -8.72
N ALA A 54 7.82 -0.22 -9.87
CA ALA A 54 8.12 -1.28 -10.83
C ALA A 54 9.10 -2.35 -10.29
N SER A 55 9.85 -2.03 -9.24
CA SER A 55 10.71 -2.98 -8.54
C SER A 55 10.01 -3.69 -7.38
N SER A 56 8.79 -3.28 -7.03
CA SER A 56 8.03 -3.82 -5.92
C SER A 56 7.11 -4.97 -6.35
N SER A 57 6.54 -5.70 -5.38
CA SER A 57 5.51 -6.71 -5.64
C SER A 57 4.19 -6.13 -6.18
N HIS A 58 3.93 -4.82 -5.99
CA HIS A 58 2.71 -4.18 -6.52
C HIS A 58 2.74 -3.92 -8.02
N SER A 59 3.90 -4.03 -8.68
CA SER A 59 3.94 -4.03 -10.14
C SER A 59 3.67 -5.42 -10.74
N ALA A 60 3.17 -6.37 -9.95
CA ALA A 60 2.80 -7.69 -10.44
C ALA A 60 1.83 -7.59 -11.62
N THR A 61 2.01 -8.50 -12.58
CA THR A 61 1.23 -8.49 -13.81
C THR A 61 -0.01 -9.38 -13.74
N TYR A 62 -0.92 -9.21 -14.70
CA TYR A 62 -2.09 -10.10 -14.81
C TYR A 62 -1.68 -11.57 -14.93
N ALA A 63 -0.64 -11.88 -15.68
CA ALA A 63 -0.17 -13.26 -15.80
C ALA A 63 0.39 -13.78 -14.47
N GLN A 64 1.14 -12.97 -13.72
CA GLN A 64 1.71 -13.39 -12.44
C GLN A 64 0.64 -13.67 -11.39
N ILE A 65 -0.45 -12.90 -11.37
CA ILE A 65 -1.53 -13.08 -10.40
C ILE A 65 -2.53 -14.16 -10.85
N PHE A 66 -3.10 -14.01 -12.04
CA PHE A 66 -4.25 -14.84 -12.45
C PHE A 66 -3.86 -16.18 -13.06
N LEU A 67 -2.58 -16.43 -13.34
CA LEU A 67 -2.08 -17.71 -13.86
C LEU A 67 -1.16 -18.44 -12.86
N ASP A 68 -1.11 -17.99 -11.59
CA ASP A 68 -0.34 -18.66 -10.55
C ASP A 68 -0.95 -20.05 -10.25
N LYS A 69 -0.26 -21.10 -10.66
CA LYS A 69 -0.74 -22.49 -10.50
C LYS A 69 -0.87 -22.89 -9.04
N LYS A 70 0.03 -22.42 -8.16
CA LYS A 70 0.01 -22.78 -6.74
C LYS A 70 -1.18 -22.13 -6.06
N HIS A 71 -1.40 -20.84 -6.30
CA HIS A 71 -2.55 -20.13 -5.75
C HIS A 71 -3.86 -20.69 -6.30
N ASN A 72 -4.01 -20.78 -7.62
CA ASN A 72 -5.28 -21.13 -8.24
C ASN A 72 -5.72 -22.59 -7.97
N SER A 73 -4.76 -23.49 -7.70
CA SER A 73 -5.10 -24.86 -7.27
C SER A 73 -5.60 -24.94 -5.82
N GLN A 74 -5.34 -23.92 -5.01
CA GLN A 74 -5.72 -23.84 -3.60
C GLN A 74 -6.93 -22.94 -3.36
N GLN A 75 -7.13 -21.94 -4.23
CA GLN A 75 -8.17 -20.94 -4.11
C GLN A 75 -8.83 -20.69 -5.46
N HIS A 76 -10.16 -20.73 -5.49
CA HIS A 76 -10.92 -20.40 -6.70
C HIS A 76 -10.79 -18.92 -7.06
N LEU A 77 -10.62 -18.67 -8.36
CA LEU A 77 -10.68 -17.33 -8.91
C LEU A 77 -12.12 -16.82 -8.87
N MET A 78 -12.32 -15.65 -8.29
CA MET A 78 -13.64 -15.04 -8.08
C MET A 78 -13.61 -13.53 -8.31
N ASP A 79 -14.77 -12.91 -8.50
CA ASP A 79 -14.85 -11.45 -8.72
C ASP A 79 -14.26 -10.63 -7.58
N ASP A 80 -14.23 -11.19 -6.37
CA ASP A 80 -13.63 -10.55 -5.20
C ASP A 80 -12.10 -10.38 -5.33
N CYS A 81 -11.43 -11.22 -6.13
CA CYS A 81 -10.02 -11.01 -6.48
C CYS A 81 -9.82 -9.64 -7.15
N LEU A 82 -10.82 -9.18 -7.92
CA LEU A 82 -10.77 -7.91 -8.64
C LEU A 82 -10.83 -6.69 -7.71
N ARG A 83 -11.25 -6.86 -6.45
CA ARG A 83 -11.31 -5.76 -5.48
C ARG A 83 -9.93 -5.22 -5.11
N CYS A 84 -8.88 -6.05 -5.25
CA CYS A 84 -7.50 -5.69 -4.91
C CYS A 84 -6.55 -5.83 -6.10
N HIS A 85 -6.80 -6.81 -6.97
CA HIS A 85 -5.97 -7.08 -8.14
C HIS A 85 -6.75 -6.77 -9.40
N ALA A 86 -6.28 -5.85 -10.23
CA ALA A 86 -6.97 -5.44 -11.46
C ALA A 86 -8.28 -4.68 -11.20
N MET A 87 -8.27 -3.76 -10.23
CA MET A 87 -9.44 -2.93 -9.88
C MET A 87 -9.95 -2.10 -11.06
N HIS A 88 -9.05 -1.71 -11.98
CA HIS A 88 -9.39 -0.98 -13.21
C HIS A 88 -9.83 -1.89 -14.38
N PHE A 89 -9.90 -3.22 -14.20
CA PHE A 89 -10.39 -4.13 -15.24
C PHE A 89 -11.91 -4.01 -15.40
N GLN A 90 -12.33 -3.71 -16.63
CA GLN A 90 -13.74 -3.67 -17.01
C GLN A 90 -14.24 -5.09 -17.35
N GLY A 91 -14.96 -5.70 -16.40
CA GLY A 91 -15.54 -7.03 -16.50
C GLY A 91 -15.51 -7.78 -15.17
N GLY A 92 -16.01 -9.01 -15.18
CA GLY A 92 -15.85 -9.98 -14.10
C GLY A 92 -14.64 -10.89 -14.32
N ILE A 93 -14.33 -11.72 -13.32
CA ILE A 93 -13.23 -12.69 -13.38
C ILE A 93 -13.38 -13.66 -14.56
N ARG A 94 -14.63 -14.01 -14.91
CA ARG A 94 -14.96 -14.87 -16.06
C ARG A 94 -14.67 -14.23 -17.41
N ASP A 95 -14.55 -12.91 -17.48
CA ASP A 95 -14.14 -12.18 -18.68
C ASP A 95 -12.62 -12.01 -18.77
N LEU A 96 -11.90 -12.35 -17.69
CA LEU A 96 -10.47 -12.17 -17.56
C LEU A 96 -9.71 -13.49 -17.75
N VAL A 97 -10.16 -14.57 -17.11
CA VAL A 97 -9.43 -15.84 -17.01
C VAL A 97 -10.37 -17.03 -17.10
N ALA A 98 -9.92 -18.09 -17.78
CA ALA A 98 -10.64 -19.35 -17.88
C ALA A 98 -9.68 -20.56 -17.87
N PRO A 99 -10.07 -21.72 -17.33
CA PRO A 99 -11.27 -21.90 -16.49
C PRO A 99 -11.11 -21.15 -15.15
N ILE A 100 -12.18 -21.04 -14.36
CA ILE A 100 -12.12 -20.44 -13.01
C ILE A 100 -12.04 -21.50 -11.89
N ASP A 101 -12.02 -22.78 -12.26
CA ASP A 101 -11.86 -23.90 -11.34
C ASP A 101 -10.42 -24.02 -10.82
N SER A 102 -10.21 -24.95 -9.88
CA SER A 102 -8.91 -25.24 -9.26
C SER A 102 -8.06 -26.26 -10.04
N THR A 103 -8.48 -26.70 -11.24
CA THR A 103 -7.80 -27.74 -12.03
C THR A 103 -6.92 -27.13 -13.10
N GLY A 104 -7.39 -26.06 -13.75
CA GLY A 104 -6.68 -25.43 -14.85
C GLY A 104 -6.62 -26.31 -16.11
N PRO A 105 -5.71 -26.02 -17.06
CA PRO A 105 -4.78 -24.90 -17.07
C PRO A 105 -5.49 -23.56 -17.27
N TRP A 106 -5.15 -22.57 -16.44
CA TRP A 106 -5.65 -21.20 -16.55
C TRP A 106 -5.02 -20.48 -17.74
N ARG A 107 -5.84 -19.71 -18.46
CA ARG A 107 -5.40 -18.79 -19.51
C ARG A 107 -6.15 -17.47 -19.39
N LEU A 108 -5.48 -16.37 -19.71
CA LEU A 108 -6.13 -15.08 -19.87
C LEU A 108 -6.98 -15.12 -21.15
N LEU A 109 -8.22 -14.64 -21.05
CA LEU A 109 -9.10 -14.46 -22.21
C LEU A 109 -8.71 -13.25 -23.06
N LYS A 110 -7.94 -12.33 -22.49
CA LYS A 110 -7.36 -11.15 -23.13
C LYS A 110 -5.83 -11.22 -23.01
N PRO A 111 -5.14 -11.94 -23.91
CA PRO A 111 -3.70 -12.18 -23.81
C PRO A 111 -2.85 -10.90 -23.77
N GLU A 112 -3.34 -9.81 -24.36
CA GLU A 112 -2.70 -8.49 -24.36
C GLU A 112 -2.54 -7.88 -22.95
N LEU A 113 -3.25 -8.40 -21.94
CA LEU A 113 -3.12 -7.98 -20.55
C LEU A 113 -1.97 -8.67 -19.80
N ALA A 114 -1.42 -9.76 -20.33
CA ALA A 114 -0.49 -10.64 -19.59
C ALA A 114 0.68 -9.89 -18.92
N GLY A 115 1.28 -8.93 -19.62
CA GLY A 115 2.40 -8.10 -19.14
C GLY A 115 1.98 -6.77 -18.50
N ARG A 116 0.68 -6.47 -18.41
CA ARG A 116 0.18 -5.23 -17.80
C ARG A 116 0.14 -5.36 -16.28
N PRO A 117 0.34 -4.27 -15.52
CA PRO A 117 0.24 -4.30 -14.07
C PRO A 117 -1.20 -4.47 -13.61
N VAL A 118 -1.42 -5.17 -12.50
CA VAL A 118 -2.75 -5.29 -11.86
C VAL A 118 -3.02 -4.20 -10.83
N ILE A 119 -1.98 -3.52 -10.32
CA ILE A 119 -2.08 -2.42 -9.35
C ILE A 119 -1.30 -1.19 -9.88
N PRO A 120 -1.85 -0.48 -10.88
CA PRO A 120 -1.27 0.74 -11.44
C PRO A 120 -1.36 1.93 -10.47
N CYS A 121 -0.68 3.05 -10.77
CA CYS A 121 -0.63 4.23 -9.90
C CYS A 121 -2.01 4.71 -9.45
N LEU A 122 -3.01 4.69 -10.35
CA LEU A 122 -4.35 5.17 -10.03
C LEU A 122 -5.12 4.29 -9.04
N THR A 123 -4.61 3.10 -8.71
CA THR A 123 -5.17 2.28 -7.62
C THR A 123 -5.07 2.99 -6.27
N CYS A 124 -3.95 3.69 -6.06
CA CYS A 124 -3.61 4.36 -4.80
C CYS A 124 -3.62 5.89 -4.91
N HIS A 125 -3.79 6.42 -6.12
CA HIS A 125 -3.78 7.85 -6.39
C HIS A 125 -4.98 8.31 -7.21
N GLN A 126 -5.58 9.42 -6.79
CA GLN A 126 -6.51 10.18 -7.60
C GLN A 126 -5.77 11.32 -8.32
N MET A 127 -5.95 11.41 -9.64
CA MET A 127 -5.35 12.49 -10.44
C MET A 127 -6.08 13.82 -10.25
N HIS A 128 -7.41 13.80 -10.30
CA HIS A 128 -8.24 14.98 -10.18
C HIS A 128 -9.03 14.93 -8.89
N ARG A 129 -8.70 15.81 -7.95
CA ARG A 129 -9.47 16.01 -6.74
C ARG A 129 -10.34 17.25 -6.90
N GLN A 130 -11.60 17.18 -6.47
CA GLN A 130 -12.43 18.36 -6.32
C GLN A 130 -11.89 19.24 -5.18
N GLY A 131 -11.65 20.52 -5.46
CA GLY A 131 -11.17 21.48 -4.49
C GLY A 131 -10.42 22.65 -5.10
N MET A 132 -10.00 23.57 -4.26
CA MET A 132 -9.13 24.69 -4.66
C MET A 132 -7.68 24.22 -4.75
N PRO A 133 -6.89 24.73 -5.70
CA PRO A 133 -5.44 24.51 -5.72
C PRO A 133 -4.81 24.92 -4.38
N LEU A 134 -3.84 24.14 -3.91
CA LEU A 134 -3.11 24.48 -2.69
C LEU A 134 -2.38 25.81 -2.86
N ALA A 135 -2.54 26.71 -1.89
CA ALA A 135 -1.82 27.97 -1.84
C ALA A 135 -0.55 27.82 -1.00
N ARG A 136 0.58 28.36 -1.48
CA ARG A 136 1.79 28.49 -0.67
C ARG A 136 1.58 29.60 0.36
N PRO A 137 1.71 29.34 1.67
CA PRO A 137 1.67 30.40 2.68
C PRO A 137 2.80 31.40 2.46
N ALA A 138 2.51 32.70 2.56
CA ALA A 138 3.52 33.76 2.43
C ALA A 138 4.58 33.71 3.55
N VAL A 139 4.18 33.24 4.74
CA VAL A 139 5.04 33.08 5.92
C VAL A 139 4.83 31.69 6.50
N LYS A 140 5.91 31.03 6.91
CA LYS A 140 5.83 29.74 7.61
C LYS A 140 5.26 29.97 9.00
N ALA A 141 4.12 29.34 9.31
CA ALA A 141 3.51 29.43 10.63
C ALA A 141 4.46 28.87 11.71
N ALA A 142 4.41 29.44 12.92
CA ALA A 142 5.25 29.01 14.05
C ALA A 142 5.07 27.51 14.38
N ASN A 143 3.86 26.97 14.19
CA ASN A 143 3.52 25.56 14.43
C ASN A 143 3.40 24.74 13.13
N ALA A 144 3.99 25.22 12.02
CA ALA A 144 3.76 24.65 10.69
C ALA A 144 3.86 23.12 10.65
N SER A 145 4.90 22.55 11.27
CA SER A 145 5.14 21.11 11.21
C SER A 145 4.15 20.25 11.99
N ALA A 146 3.53 20.78 13.05
CA ALA A 146 2.48 20.06 13.78
C ALA A 146 1.14 20.06 13.04
N THR A 147 0.96 21.01 12.12
CA THR A 147 -0.27 21.20 11.32
C THR A 147 -0.09 20.83 9.85
N GLU A 148 1.09 20.34 9.47
CA GLU A 148 1.38 19.90 8.10
C GLU A 148 0.54 18.68 7.75
N GLU A 149 0.07 18.62 6.50
CA GLU A 149 -0.63 17.43 6.01
C GLU A 149 0.30 16.21 6.08
N ILE A 150 -0.15 15.16 6.78
CA ILE A 150 0.63 13.95 7.01
C ILE A 150 0.81 13.15 5.71
N ALA A 151 -0.05 13.38 4.72
CA ALA A 151 -0.05 12.69 3.44
C ALA A 151 -0.46 13.64 2.30
N ARG A 152 -0.02 13.31 1.08
CA ARG A 152 -0.39 14.10 -0.10
C ARG A 152 -1.89 14.01 -0.39
N PRO A 153 -2.52 15.10 -0.84
CA PRO A 153 -3.94 15.11 -1.23
C PRO A 153 -4.35 14.11 -2.31
N SER A 154 -3.39 13.61 -3.09
CA SER A 154 -3.66 12.66 -4.17
C SER A 154 -3.84 11.22 -3.70
N LEU A 155 -3.55 10.89 -2.42
CA LEU A 155 -3.73 9.53 -1.93
C LEU A 155 -5.22 9.20 -1.78
N ALA A 156 -5.66 8.20 -2.52
CA ALA A 156 -7.03 7.73 -2.56
C ALA A 156 -7.10 6.30 -3.12
N LEU A 157 -7.97 5.45 -2.59
CA LEU A 157 -8.20 4.13 -3.15
C LEU A 157 -9.19 4.23 -4.31
N PHE A 158 -8.88 3.67 -5.47
CA PHE A 158 -9.89 3.46 -6.51
C PHE A 158 -10.83 2.30 -6.13
N ASP A 159 -12.07 2.56 -5.73
CA ASP A 159 -13.05 1.50 -5.52
C ASP A 159 -13.72 1.12 -6.85
N ARG A 160 -13.50 -0.12 -7.30
CA ARG A 160 -14.07 -0.61 -8.57
C ARG A 160 -15.60 -0.70 -8.55
N ARG A 161 -16.22 -0.86 -7.38
CA ARG A 161 -17.68 -0.99 -7.28
C ARG A 161 -18.35 0.33 -7.57
N GLU A 162 -17.78 1.38 -7.02
CA GLU A 162 -18.20 2.76 -7.25
C GLU A 162 -17.56 3.36 -8.50
N LEU A 163 -16.53 2.75 -9.09
CA LEU A 163 -15.75 3.32 -10.19
C LEU A 163 -15.24 4.74 -9.86
N ASP A 164 -14.81 4.95 -8.62
CA ASP A 164 -14.41 6.25 -8.08
C ASP A 164 -13.29 6.12 -7.05
N HIS A 165 -12.69 7.25 -6.69
CA HIS A 165 -11.66 7.31 -5.69
C HIS A 165 -12.22 7.69 -4.31
N VAL A 166 -11.95 6.86 -3.32
CA VAL A 166 -12.19 7.16 -1.91
C VAL A 166 -10.94 7.81 -1.33
N PRO A 167 -10.99 9.09 -0.93
CA PRO A 167 -9.80 9.80 -0.44
C PRO A 167 -9.30 9.20 0.87
N LEU A 168 -7.99 9.27 1.11
CA LEU A 168 -7.34 8.70 2.30
C LEU A 168 -8.02 9.12 3.61
N GLY A 169 -8.45 10.38 3.72
CA GLY A 169 -9.11 10.92 4.92
C GLY A 169 -10.48 10.28 5.23
N SER A 170 -11.09 9.59 4.27
CA SER A 170 -12.34 8.85 4.43
C SER A 170 -12.12 7.35 4.65
N LEU A 171 -10.89 6.85 4.46
CA LEU A 171 -10.57 5.45 4.71
C LEU A 171 -10.41 5.21 6.21
N SER A 172 -11.12 4.20 6.71
CA SER A 172 -11.06 3.83 8.12
C SER A 172 -9.93 2.86 8.39
N LEU A 173 -9.31 2.98 9.56
CA LEU A 173 -8.45 1.93 10.09
C LEU A 173 -9.34 0.80 10.64
N PRO A 174 -9.11 -0.46 10.22
CA PRO A 174 -9.93 -1.59 10.66
C PRO A 174 -9.72 -1.92 12.14
N GLN A 175 -10.75 -2.45 12.79
CA GLN A 175 -10.63 -3.15 14.07
C GLN A 175 -10.27 -4.61 13.79
N MET A 176 -9.36 -5.17 14.58
CA MET A 176 -8.88 -6.54 14.39
C MET A 176 -8.68 -7.25 15.71
N HIS A 177 -8.82 -8.57 15.65
CA HIS A 177 -8.82 -9.41 16.83
C HIS A 177 -7.87 -10.60 16.67
N GLN A 178 -7.29 -11.01 17.80
CA GLN A 178 -6.65 -12.30 18.00
C GLN A 178 -7.49 -13.09 18.99
N GLY A 179 -8.37 -13.95 18.48
CA GLY A 179 -9.44 -14.55 19.27
C GLY A 179 -10.33 -13.46 19.89
N ALA A 180 -10.47 -13.44 21.21
CA ALA A 180 -11.26 -12.40 21.90
C ALA A 180 -10.50 -11.07 22.09
N ARG A 181 -9.18 -11.04 21.87
CA ARG A 181 -8.34 -9.89 22.19
C ARG A 181 -8.29 -8.92 21.02
N GLY A 182 -8.63 -7.64 21.25
CA GLY A 182 -8.36 -6.58 20.27
C GLY A 182 -6.86 -6.35 20.07
N VAL A 183 -6.42 -6.23 18.81
CA VAL A 183 -5.03 -5.96 18.45
C VAL A 183 -4.79 -4.45 18.38
N LYS A 184 -3.68 -3.98 18.96
CA LYS A 184 -3.30 -2.58 18.86
C LYS A 184 -2.73 -2.29 17.47
N ILE A 185 -3.38 -1.40 16.74
CA ILE A 185 -2.87 -0.88 15.46
C ILE A 185 -2.26 0.51 15.62
N SER A 186 -1.33 0.88 14.73
CA SER A 186 -0.79 2.25 14.70
C SER A 186 -1.89 3.24 14.33
N PRO A 187 -1.91 4.47 14.89
CA PRO A 187 -2.85 5.52 14.50
C PRO A 187 -2.49 6.22 13.19
N ASP A 188 -1.40 5.82 12.51
CA ASP A 188 -0.98 6.40 11.23
C ASP A 188 -2.02 6.13 10.14
N THR A 189 -2.82 7.14 9.80
CA THR A 189 -3.93 7.00 8.84
C THR A 189 -3.48 6.66 7.43
N ARG A 190 -2.21 6.91 7.07
CA ARG A 190 -1.68 6.55 5.73
C ARG A 190 -1.76 5.05 5.45
N GLN A 191 -1.65 4.23 6.49
CA GLN A 191 -1.72 2.77 6.35
C GLN A 191 -3.16 2.27 6.07
N ALA A 192 -4.18 3.11 6.23
CA ALA A 192 -5.56 2.75 5.92
C ALA A 192 -5.70 2.33 4.45
N LEU A 193 -4.88 2.91 3.56
CA LEU A 193 -4.80 2.51 2.15
C LEU A 193 -4.27 1.08 1.98
N CYS A 194 -3.26 0.69 2.77
CA CYS A 194 -2.70 -0.66 2.73
C CYS A 194 -3.72 -1.71 3.16
N TYR A 195 -4.51 -1.41 4.21
CA TYR A 195 -5.53 -2.31 4.73
C TYR A 195 -6.71 -2.53 3.78
N GLN A 196 -6.83 -1.77 2.69
CA GLN A 196 -7.87 -2.05 1.68
C GLN A 196 -7.60 -3.38 0.95
N CYS A 197 -6.33 -3.84 0.96
CA CYS A 197 -5.92 -5.12 0.38
C CYS A 197 -5.35 -6.10 1.41
N HIS A 198 -4.56 -5.60 2.37
CA HIS A 198 -3.81 -6.42 3.34
C HIS A 198 -4.47 -6.51 4.72
N ALA A 199 -5.81 -6.56 4.74
CA ALA A 199 -6.58 -6.75 5.97
C ALA A 199 -6.98 -8.23 6.15
N PRO A 200 -7.36 -8.62 7.39
CA PRO A 200 -8.04 -9.87 7.66
C PRO A 200 -9.25 -10.13 6.77
N LEU A 201 -9.67 -11.39 6.72
CA LEU A 201 -10.98 -11.75 6.22
C LEU A 201 -12.09 -11.11 7.07
N ALA A 202 -13.34 -11.23 6.60
CA ALA A 202 -14.51 -10.62 7.25
C ALA A 202 -14.73 -11.02 8.73
N SER A 203 -14.05 -12.07 9.22
CA SER A 203 -14.04 -12.43 10.65
C SER A 203 -13.24 -11.47 11.53
N LEU A 204 -12.46 -10.55 10.94
CA LEU A 204 -11.54 -9.63 11.62
C LEU A 204 -10.40 -10.34 12.37
N GLU A 205 -10.21 -11.64 12.15
CA GLU A 205 -9.14 -12.42 12.79
C GLU A 205 -7.82 -12.18 12.07
N VAL A 206 -6.85 -11.64 12.80
CA VAL A 206 -5.49 -11.41 12.32
C VAL A 206 -4.80 -12.69 11.83
N GLY A 207 -3.95 -12.55 10.82
CA GLY A 207 -3.26 -13.66 10.14
C GLY A 207 -4.16 -14.47 9.20
N SER A 208 -5.41 -14.06 8.97
CA SER A 208 -6.28 -14.65 7.95
C SER A 208 -6.12 -13.96 6.59
N GLY A 209 -6.34 -14.71 5.51
CA GLY A 209 -6.24 -14.16 4.14
C GLY A 209 -4.84 -13.62 3.82
N ASP A 210 -4.77 -12.39 3.32
CA ASP A 210 -3.51 -11.67 3.07
C ASP A 210 -3.23 -10.59 4.13
N ASP A 211 -3.73 -10.79 5.35
CA ASP A 211 -3.46 -9.90 6.47
C ASP A 211 -1.96 -9.72 6.71
N ARG A 212 -1.51 -8.47 6.83
CA ARG A 212 -0.13 -8.09 7.15
C ARG A 212 -0.02 -7.30 8.45
N THR A 213 -1.05 -7.34 9.28
CA THR A 213 -1.12 -6.58 10.51
C THR A 213 0.02 -6.91 11.46
N PRO A 214 0.87 -5.93 11.82
CA PRO A 214 1.93 -6.16 12.77
C PRO A 214 1.37 -6.62 14.13
N MET A 215 1.88 -7.75 14.61
CA MET A 215 1.57 -8.34 15.91
C MET A 215 2.86 -8.72 16.64
N GLY A 216 2.70 -9.20 17.87
CA GLY A 216 3.82 -9.73 18.65
C GLY A 216 4.83 -8.63 18.95
N VAL A 217 6.08 -8.82 18.49
CA VAL A 217 7.15 -7.83 18.73
C VAL A 217 6.98 -6.54 17.93
N HIS A 218 6.12 -6.52 16.92
CA HIS A 218 5.84 -5.36 16.07
C HIS A 218 4.43 -4.80 16.26
N GLU A 219 3.67 -5.28 17.26
CA GLU A 219 2.29 -4.82 17.50
C GLU A 219 2.24 -3.29 17.72
N GLY A 220 1.33 -2.63 17.00
CA GLY A 220 1.16 -1.17 17.04
C GLY A 220 2.10 -0.35 16.14
N LEU A 221 2.95 -0.99 15.33
CA LEU A 221 3.73 -0.30 14.29
C LEU A 221 2.88 -0.03 13.04
N SER A 222 3.21 1.02 12.30
CA SER A 222 2.60 1.30 10.99
C SER A 222 3.26 0.42 9.93
N CYS A 223 2.55 0.09 8.86
CA CYS A 223 3.15 -0.55 7.68
C CYS A 223 4.36 0.26 7.17
N LEU A 224 4.26 1.59 7.24
CA LEU A 224 5.30 2.54 6.81
C LEU A 224 6.47 2.66 7.79
N SER A 225 6.42 2.00 8.95
CA SER A 225 7.58 1.89 9.85
C SER A 225 8.65 0.96 9.27
N CYS A 226 8.24 -0.04 8.49
CA CYS A 226 9.13 -1.02 7.88
C CYS A 226 9.19 -0.91 6.36
N HIS A 227 8.06 -0.70 5.70
CA HIS A 227 7.99 -0.63 4.24
C HIS A 227 8.20 0.80 3.74
N GLY A 228 9.18 0.98 2.84
CA GLY A 228 9.29 2.20 2.06
C GLY A 228 8.09 2.39 1.12
N ASN A 229 7.84 3.63 0.68
CA ASN A 229 6.65 4.04 -0.07
C ASN A 229 6.34 3.19 -1.33
N HIS A 230 6.72 3.64 -2.53
CA HIS A 230 6.40 2.93 -3.77
C HIS A 230 7.19 1.63 -3.93
N GLY A 231 8.41 1.58 -3.41
CA GLY A 231 9.28 0.40 -3.53
C GLY A 231 8.95 -0.74 -2.57
N GLN A 232 8.18 -0.47 -1.50
CA GLN A 232 7.88 -1.44 -0.43
C GLN A 232 9.13 -2.09 0.19
N THR A 233 10.29 -1.45 0.04
CA THR A 233 11.57 -1.98 0.48
C THR A 233 11.67 -1.92 1.99
N THR A 234 12.19 -3.00 2.59
CA THR A 234 12.29 -3.13 4.05
C THR A 234 13.73 -3.18 4.55
N ARG A 235 14.71 -3.39 3.65
CA ARG A 235 16.11 -3.71 4.01
C ARG A 235 16.72 -2.73 5.01
N ALA A 236 16.52 -1.43 4.82
CA ALA A 236 17.12 -0.40 5.68
C ALA A 236 16.30 -0.11 6.95
N SER A 237 15.08 -0.65 7.07
CA SER A 237 14.14 -0.23 8.11
C SER A 237 14.47 -0.76 9.50
N CYS A 238 15.05 -1.96 9.58
CA CYS A 238 15.37 -2.61 10.86
C CYS A 238 16.30 -1.74 11.71
N MET A 239 17.29 -1.09 11.08
CA MET A 239 18.28 -0.24 11.76
C MET A 239 17.69 1.06 12.35
N ASN A 240 16.51 1.49 11.90
CA ASN A 240 15.84 2.67 12.47
C ASN A 240 15.39 2.43 13.92
N CYS A 241 15.19 1.16 14.29
CA CYS A 241 14.74 0.75 15.62
C CYS A 241 15.77 -0.15 16.33
N HIS A 242 16.43 -1.04 15.62
CA HIS A 242 17.39 -1.99 16.19
C HIS A 242 18.84 -1.50 16.03
N PRO A 243 19.70 -1.72 17.03
CA PRO A 243 19.44 -2.50 18.25
C PRO A 243 18.75 -1.71 19.37
N ARG A 244 18.53 -0.40 19.22
CA ARG A 244 18.06 0.50 20.29
C ARG A 244 16.79 0.03 21.01
N LEU A 245 15.81 -0.50 20.27
CA LEU A 245 14.53 -1.00 20.77
C LEU A 245 14.52 -2.53 20.93
N SER A 246 15.64 -3.21 20.64
CA SER A 246 15.75 -4.67 20.75
C SER A 246 15.88 -5.09 22.21
N ASN A 247 14.96 -5.91 22.69
CA ASN A 247 15.02 -6.43 24.07
C ASN A 247 16.00 -7.62 24.22
N CYS A 248 16.28 -8.35 23.15
CA CYS A 248 17.11 -9.57 23.19
C CYS A 248 18.59 -9.33 22.86
N GLY A 249 18.95 -8.15 22.34
CA GLY A 249 20.32 -7.83 21.93
C GLY A 249 20.85 -8.63 20.74
N LEU A 250 19.97 -9.35 20.02
CA LEU A 250 20.32 -10.10 18.81
C LEU A 250 20.28 -9.20 17.57
N ASN A 251 21.07 -9.57 16.55
CA ASN A 251 20.93 -9.00 15.22
C ASN A 251 19.65 -9.54 14.56
N VAL A 252 18.59 -8.73 14.58
CA VAL A 252 17.26 -9.12 14.12
C VAL A 252 17.22 -9.46 12.63
N GLU A 253 18.09 -8.88 11.81
CA GLU A 253 18.15 -9.18 10.37
C GLU A 253 18.62 -10.60 10.07
N THR A 254 19.34 -11.22 11.01
CA THR A 254 19.83 -12.59 10.88
C THR A 254 18.92 -13.62 11.54
N MET A 255 17.86 -13.19 12.22
CA MET A 255 16.93 -14.10 12.87
C MET A 255 16.16 -14.92 11.83
N ASP A 256 15.77 -16.13 12.21
CA ASP A 256 14.94 -17.00 11.38
C ASP A 256 13.54 -16.41 11.30
N THR A 257 13.33 -15.53 10.32
CA THR A 257 12.04 -14.90 10.02
C THR A 257 11.86 -14.77 8.52
N THR A 258 10.63 -14.48 8.08
CA THR A 258 10.33 -14.22 6.67
C THR A 258 11.03 -13.00 6.08
N PHE A 259 11.62 -12.13 6.91
CA PHE A 259 12.54 -11.07 6.44
C PHE A 259 13.83 -11.67 5.86
N ARG A 260 14.40 -12.67 6.53
CA ARG A 260 15.63 -13.35 6.10
C ARG A 260 15.38 -14.36 4.98
N ALA A 261 14.32 -15.16 5.12
CA ALA A 261 13.98 -16.20 4.16
C ALA A 261 12.46 -16.36 4.07
N THR A 262 11.88 -16.17 2.88
CA THR A 262 10.42 -16.22 2.67
C THR A 262 9.78 -17.58 3.03
N THR A 263 10.58 -18.64 3.13
CA THR A 263 10.16 -19.98 3.55
C THR A 263 10.24 -20.21 5.06
N SER A 264 10.71 -19.24 5.83
CA SER A 264 10.80 -19.34 7.29
C SER A 264 9.40 -19.55 7.90
N PRO A 265 9.27 -20.42 8.92
CA PRO A 265 8.01 -20.61 9.62
C PRO A 265 7.63 -19.39 10.48
N HIS A 266 8.58 -18.49 10.78
CA HIS A 266 8.33 -17.32 11.62
C HIS A 266 8.03 -16.09 10.76
N ASN A 267 6.75 -15.79 10.58
CA ASN A 267 6.34 -14.61 9.83
C ASN A 267 6.72 -13.32 10.57
N ILE A 268 7.50 -12.45 9.92
CA ILE A 268 7.98 -11.18 10.49
C ILE A 268 6.85 -10.25 10.96
N HIS A 269 5.67 -10.36 10.36
CA HIS A 269 4.49 -9.58 10.75
C HIS A 269 3.90 -10.07 12.08
N PHE A 270 4.06 -11.35 12.42
CA PHE A 270 3.35 -11.99 13.53
C PHE A 270 4.25 -12.53 14.64
N VAL A 271 5.56 -12.50 14.43
CA VAL A 271 6.55 -13.12 15.31
C VAL A 271 6.47 -12.57 16.73
N LYS A 272 6.47 -13.49 17.70
CA LYS A 272 6.45 -13.24 19.14
C LYS A 272 7.79 -13.66 19.73
N CYS A 273 8.13 -13.09 20.89
CA CYS A 273 9.34 -13.49 21.61
C CYS A 273 9.37 -15.01 21.88
N THR A 274 8.22 -15.61 22.21
CA THR A 274 8.09 -17.04 22.52
C THR A 274 8.35 -17.96 21.35
N ASP A 275 8.23 -17.47 20.11
CA ASP A 275 8.45 -18.28 18.90
C ASP A 275 9.93 -18.64 18.78
N CYS A 276 10.82 -17.73 19.18
CA CYS A 276 12.27 -17.96 19.20
C CYS A 276 12.80 -18.35 20.59
N HIS A 277 12.11 -17.96 21.68
CA HIS A 277 12.55 -18.17 23.06
C HIS A 277 11.71 -19.25 23.78
N THR A 278 11.79 -20.49 23.28
CA THR A 278 11.04 -21.64 23.81
C THR A 278 11.37 -22.01 25.26
N LYS A 279 12.55 -21.60 25.75
CA LYS A 279 13.01 -21.81 27.14
C LYS A 279 12.75 -20.62 28.07
N GLY A 280 12.00 -19.63 27.61
CA GLY A 280 11.70 -18.40 28.36
C GLY A 280 12.30 -17.16 27.72
N VAL A 281 11.53 -16.08 27.73
CA VAL A 281 11.90 -14.78 27.15
C VAL A 281 12.89 -14.08 28.07
N PRO A 282 14.08 -13.64 27.57
CA PRO A 282 15.05 -12.91 28.37
C PRO A 282 14.44 -11.63 28.98
N ALA A 283 14.80 -11.35 30.24
CA ALA A 283 14.45 -10.10 30.87
C ALA A 283 15.09 -8.92 30.11
N ARG A 284 14.34 -7.84 29.94
CA ARG A 284 14.84 -6.61 29.33
C ARG A 284 16.02 -6.10 30.14
N LYS A 285 17.18 -5.90 29.50
CA LYS A 285 18.32 -5.26 30.15
C LYS A 285 17.88 -3.84 30.55
N ALA A 286 17.87 -3.54 31.85
CA ALA A 286 17.62 -2.19 32.32
C ALA A 286 18.65 -1.26 31.67
N ASP A 287 18.17 -0.18 31.03
CA ASP A 287 19.04 0.83 30.44
C ASP A 287 20.04 1.30 31.50
N ARG A 288 21.33 1.16 31.21
CA ARG A 288 22.36 1.94 31.91
C ARG A 288 21.98 3.39 31.69
N GLN A 289 21.54 4.07 32.76
CA GLN A 289 21.37 5.52 32.79
C GLN A 289 22.56 6.16 32.08
N VAL A 290 22.29 6.78 30.93
CA VAL A 290 23.22 7.73 30.32
C VAL A 290 23.37 8.84 31.35
N GLY A 291 24.53 8.87 32.00
CA GLY A 291 24.82 9.74 33.12
C GLY A 291 24.43 11.18 32.79
N SER A 292 23.59 11.74 33.63
CA SER A 292 23.41 13.18 33.78
C SER A 292 24.78 13.82 33.94
N ARG A 293 25.31 14.44 32.87
CA ARG A 293 26.36 15.43 33.02
C ARG A 293 25.75 16.55 33.86
N GLN A 294 26.22 16.66 35.10
CA GLN A 294 26.06 17.86 35.90
C GLN A 294 26.51 19.05 35.04
N VAL A 295 25.56 19.90 34.68
CA VAL A 295 25.85 21.26 34.24
C VAL A 295 26.38 21.97 35.48
N GLY A 296 27.70 22.14 35.54
CA GLY A 296 28.35 22.92 36.58
C GLY A 296 27.79 24.34 36.57
N SER A 297 27.15 24.71 37.67
CA SER A 297 26.78 26.08 37.98
C SER A 297 28.05 26.94 38.02
N GLY A 298 28.22 27.82 37.04
CA GLY A 298 29.19 28.90 37.09
C GLY A 298 28.83 29.83 38.24
N GLN A 299 29.62 29.78 39.31
CA GLN A 299 29.59 30.77 40.38
C GLN A 299 30.11 32.11 39.84
N ALA A 300 29.27 33.13 39.97
CA ALA A 300 29.67 34.52 39.95
C ALA A 300 30.58 34.80 41.15
N GLY A 301 31.70 35.47 40.91
CA GLY A 301 32.63 35.90 41.94
C GLY A 301 33.34 37.19 41.53
N LYS A 302 32.82 38.29 42.08
CA LYS A 302 33.41 39.61 42.39
C LYS A 302 34.33 40.27 41.36
#